data_AF-A0A7X9L940-F1
#
_entry.id   AF-A0A7X9L940-F1
#
_cell.length_a   1.000
_cell.length_b   1.000
_cell.length_c   1.000
_cell.angle_alpha   90.00
_cell.angle_beta   90.00
_cell.angle_gamma   90.00
#
_symmetry.space_group_name_H-M   'P 1'
#
loop_
_entity.id
_entity.type
_entity.pdbx_description
1 polymer ?
#
loop_
_entity_poly.entity_id
_entity_poly.type
_entity_poly.pdbx_seq_one_letter_code
_entity_poly.pdbx_strand_id
1 'polypeptide(L)'
;THRVDVFGTGGGAEVAATLTGRLGYPVPLLAEIPLDPAVRVGGDDGLPVVIADGARPAAQALTELARNLAQRRRSLAGRTLNLTPVG
;
A
#
# COMPACT_ATOMS: atom_id res chain seq x y z
N THR A 1 -16.58 15.10 -0.65
CA THR A 1 -15.16 14.69 -0.49
C THR A 1 -14.57 15.47 0.67
N HIS A 2 -14.61 14.91 1.88
CA HIS A 2 -14.01 15.53 3.07
C HIS A 2 -13.10 14.49 3.72
N ARG A 3 -11.80 14.76 3.76
CA ARG A 3 -10.83 14.00 4.57
C ARG A 3 -10.76 14.68 5.93
N VAL A 4 -10.79 13.91 7.01
CA VAL A 4 -10.72 14.44 8.37
C VAL A 4 -9.39 14.02 8.99
N ASP A 5 -8.47 14.97 9.12
CA ASP A 5 -7.13 14.72 9.65
C ASP A 5 -7.11 14.92 11.18
N VAL A 6 -7.89 14.11 11.91
CA VAL A 6 -8.05 14.21 13.38
C VAL A 6 -6.71 14.07 14.13
N PHE A 7 -5.78 13.31 13.56
CA PHE A 7 -4.48 12.99 14.16
C PHE A 7 -3.30 13.64 13.40
N GLY A 8 -3.57 14.61 12.52
CA GLY A 8 -2.58 15.20 11.62
C GLY A 8 -2.22 14.28 10.43
N THR A 9 -1.17 14.67 9.69
CA THR A 9 -0.74 14.00 8.46
C THR A 9 0.78 13.90 8.38
N GLY A 10 1.31 12.96 7.60
CA GLY A 10 2.74 12.89 7.25
C GLY A 10 3.62 12.06 8.18
N GLY A 11 3.14 11.64 9.36
CA GLY A 11 3.93 10.83 10.30
C GLY A 11 4.46 9.52 9.71
N GLY A 12 3.69 8.87 8.82
CA GLY A 12 4.15 7.68 8.11
C GLY A 12 5.35 7.95 7.17
N ALA A 13 5.33 9.07 6.47
CA ALA A 13 6.43 9.48 5.59
C ALA A 13 7.70 9.83 6.39
N GLU A 14 7.54 10.52 7.52
CA GLU A 14 8.65 10.85 8.43
C GLU A 14 9.31 9.60 9.02
N VAL A 15 8.50 8.64 9.48
CA VAL A 15 8.99 7.35 9.98
C VAL A 15 9.73 6.57 8.90
N ALA A 16 9.16 6.49 7.69
CA ALA A 16 9.78 5.81 6.55
C ALA A 16 11.14 6.43 6.18
N ALA A 17 11.23 7.76 6.13
CA ALA A 17 12.48 8.48 5.87
C ALA A 17 13.53 8.22 6.97
N THR A 18 13.11 8.26 8.24
CA THR A 18 13.99 8.00 9.39
C THR A 18 14.55 6.58 9.37
N LEU A 19 13.70 5.58 9.12
CA LEU A 19 14.11 4.18 9.03
C LEU A 19 15.05 3.95 7.84
N THR A 20 14.78 4.58 6.70
CA THR A 20 15.66 4.53 5.53
C THR A 20 17.07 5.02 5.87
N GLY A 21 17.19 6.17 6.55
CA GLY A 21 18.47 6.71 6.98
C GLY A 21 19.20 5.84 8.00
N ARG A 22 18.47 5.22 8.94
CA ARG A 22 19.06 4.38 10.00
C ARG A 22 19.50 3.00 9.54
N LEU A 23 18.76 2.39 8.63
CA LEU A 23 18.99 1.01 8.20
C LEU A 23 19.89 0.92 6.95
N GLY A 24 20.16 2.04 6.29
CA GLY A 24 21.03 2.09 5.11
C GLY A 24 20.42 1.46 3.85
N TYR A 25 19.11 1.18 3.85
CA TYR A 25 18.38 0.73 2.67
C TYR A 25 16.98 1.38 2.61
N PRO A 26 16.35 1.47 1.41
CA PRO A 26 15.04 2.10 1.27
C PRO A 26 13.94 1.41 2.08
N VAL A 27 13.26 2.16 2.94
CA VAL A 27 12.05 1.74 3.66
C VAL A 27 10.87 2.55 3.10
N PRO A 28 10.07 1.99 2.19
CA PRO A 28 8.98 2.73 1.55
C PRO A 28 7.75 2.83 2.45
N LEU A 29 7.07 3.97 2.39
CA LEU A 29 5.68 4.08 2.83
C LEU A 29 4.79 3.33 1.82
N LEU A 30 4.04 2.33 2.27
CA LEU A 30 3.27 1.45 1.39
C LEU A 30 1.90 2.02 1.00
N ALA A 31 1.24 2.70 1.94
CA ALA A 31 -0.04 3.35 1.72
C ALA A 31 -0.36 4.33 2.85
N GLU A 32 -1.25 5.26 2.57
CA GLU A 32 -1.96 6.07 3.57
C GLU A 32 -3.46 5.81 3.42
N ILE A 33 -4.11 5.32 4.47
CA ILE A 33 -5.54 5.02 4.45
C ILE A 33 -6.28 6.13 5.20
N PRO A 34 -7.20 6.87 4.53
CA PRO A 34 -8.04 7.85 5.19
C PRO A 34 -8.84 7.24 6.34
N LEU A 35 -9.00 7.99 7.44
CA LEU A 35 -9.87 7.58 8.54
C LEU A 35 -11.33 7.58 8.08
N ASP A 36 -11.94 6.40 8.01
CA ASP A 36 -13.30 6.21 7.51
C ASP A 36 -14.04 5.19 8.41
N PRO A 37 -15.12 5.60 9.09
CA PRO A 37 -15.92 4.70 9.93
C PRO A 37 -16.45 3.47 9.19
N ALA A 38 -16.67 3.56 7.88
CA ALA A 38 -17.14 2.42 7.09
C ALA A 38 -16.11 1.28 7.02
N VAL A 39 -14.82 1.57 7.17
CA VAL A 39 -13.77 0.55 7.28
C VAL A 39 -13.97 -0.29 8.54
N ARG A 40 -14.23 0.38 9.67
CA ARG A 40 -14.48 -0.28 10.96
C ARG A 40 -15.77 -1.10 10.90
N VAL A 41 -16.88 -0.47 10.50
CA VAL A 41 -18.19 -1.13 10.41
C VAL A 41 -18.13 -2.35 9.49
N GLY A 42 -17.56 -2.22 8.29
CA GLY A 42 -17.42 -3.35 7.37
C GLY A 42 -16.52 -4.47 7.88
N GLY A 43 -15.53 -4.15 8.72
CA GLY A 43 -14.72 -5.15 9.43
C GLY A 43 -15.51 -5.89 10.51
N ASP A 44 -16.29 -5.15 11.31
CA ASP A 44 -17.12 -5.70 12.39
C ASP A 44 -18.27 -6.58 11.84
N ASP A 45 -18.91 -6.14 10.75
CA ASP A 45 -20.07 -6.80 10.13
C ASP A 45 -19.68 -7.97 9.19
N GLY A 46 -18.38 -8.16 8.93
CA GLY A 46 -17.89 -9.20 8.00
C GLY A 46 -18.11 -8.90 6.51
N LEU A 47 -18.47 -7.66 6.17
CA LEU A 47 -18.59 -7.17 4.79
C LEU A 47 -17.62 -5.99 4.56
N PRO A 48 -16.35 -6.26 4.18
CA PRO A 48 -15.33 -5.23 4.04
C PRO A 48 -15.71 -4.10 3.08
N VAL A 49 -15.26 -2.88 3.39
CA VAL A 49 -15.58 -1.67 2.60
C VAL A 49 -15.18 -1.78 1.12
N VAL A 50 -14.12 -2.53 0.80
CA VAL A 50 -13.69 -2.78 -0.59
C VAL A 50 -14.69 -3.60 -1.41
N ILE A 51 -15.54 -4.39 -0.74
CA ILE A 51 -16.64 -5.15 -1.34
C ILE A 51 -17.93 -4.32 -1.31
N ALA A 52 -18.24 -3.70 -0.17
CA ALA A 52 -19.49 -2.97 0.04
C ALA A 52 -19.59 -1.67 -0.79
N ASP A 53 -18.50 -0.90 -0.89
CA ASP A 53 -18.47 0.39 -1.59
C ASP A 53 -17.02 0.72 -2.00
N GLY A 54 -16.61 0.16 -3.15
CA GLY A 54 -15.26 0.33 -3.70
C GLY A 54 -14.92 1.75 -4.16
N ALA A 55 -15.90 2.67 -4.25
CA ALA A 55 -15.66 4.06 -4.64
C ALA A 55 -15.18 4.93 -3.48
N ARG A 56 -15.26 4.45 -2.23
CA ARG A 56 -14.76 5.19 -1.06
C ARG A 56 -13.25 5.38 -1.12
N PRO A 57 -12.71 6.54 -0.70
CA PRO A 57 -11.26 6.79 -0.68
C PRO A 57 -10.46 5.73 0.09
N ALA A 58 -10.96 5.27 1.25
CA ALA A 58 -10.31 4.22 2.02
C ALA A 58 -10.31 2.86 1.29
N ALA A 59 -11.40 2.53 0.59
CA ALA A 59 -11.50 1.32 -0.21
C ALA A 59 -10.54 1.34 -1.41
N GLN A 60 -10.41 2.48 -2.08
CA GLN A 60 -9.46 2.68 -3.17
C GLN A 60 -8.01 2.54 -2.69
N ALA A 61 -7.64 3.22 -1.60
CA ALA A 61 -6.30 3.13 -1.01
C ALA A 61 -5.93 1.70 -0.58
N LEU A 62 -6.86 0.97 0.05
CA LEU A 62 -6.68 -0.44 0.40
C LEU A 62 -6.50 -1.33 -0.84
N THR A 63 -7.27 -1.08 -1.89
CA THR A 63 -7.19 -1.83 -3.15
C THR A 63 -5.85 -1.58 -3.85
N GLU A 64 -5.38 -0.34 -3.88
CA GLU A 64 -4.07 0.02 -4.43
C GLU A 64 -2.93 -0.60 -3.62
N LEU A 65 -3.00 -0.56 -2.28
CA LEU A 65 -2.06 -1.26 -1.42
C LEU A 65 -1.99 -2.75 -1.76
N ALA A 66 -3.15 -3.42 -1.87
CA ALA A 66 -3.23 -4.83 -2.21
C ALA A 66 -2.60 -5.12 -3.60
N ARG A 67 -2.84 -4.25 -4.60
CA ARG A 67 -2.21 -4.36 -5.91
C ARG A 67 -0.68 -4.23 -5.83
N ASN A 68 -0.18 -3.25 -5.09
CA ASN A 68 1.26 -3.03 -4.93
C ASN A 68 1.94 -4.22 -4.23
N LEU A 69 1.30 -4.78 -3.21
CA LEU A 69 1.79 -5.98 -2.52
C LEU A 69 1.75 -7.23 -3.41
N ALA A 70 0.73 -7.33 -4.26
CA ALA A 70 0.59 -8.44 -5.21
C ALA A 70 1.59 -8.38 -6.37
N GLN A 71 2.17 -7.22 -6.66
CA GLN A 71 3.25 -7.04 -7.64
C GLN A 71 4.59 -7.61 -7.13
N ARG A 72 4.63 -8.91 -6.85
CA ARG A 72 5.88 -9.62 -6.61
C ARG A 72 6.56 -9.84 -7.95
N ARG A 73 7.78 -9.31 -8.13
CA ARG A 73 8.59 -9.59 -9.33
C ARG A 73 8.68 -11.10 -9.50
N ARG A 74 8.17 -11.63 -10.61
CA ARG A 74 8.32 -13.05 -10.93
C ARG A 74 9.81 -13.35 -10.95
N SER A 75 10.21 -14.37 -10.19
CA SER A 75 11.58 -14.85 -10.22
C SER A 75 11.94 -15.23 -11.67
N LEU A 76 13.13 -14.80 -12.09
CA LEU A 76 13.75 -15.24 -13.32
C LEU A 76 14.63 -16.48 -13.08
N ALA A 77 14.83 -16.89 -11.83
CA ALA A 77 15.56 -18.10 -11.50
C ALA A 77 14.87 -19.31 -12.14
N GLY A 78 15.63 -20.10 -12.90
CA GLY A 78 15.15 -21.27 -13.62
C GLY A 78 14.45 -20.99 -14.96
N ARG A 79 14.36 -19.73 -15.41
CA ARG A 79 13.81 -19.38 -16.74
C ARG A 79 14.95 -19.16 -17.73
N THR A 80 14.83 -19.73 -18.93
CA THR A 80 15.70 -19.40 -20.06
C THR A 80 15.44 -17.96 -20.49
N LEU A 81 16.46 -17.11 -20.37
CA LEU A 81 16.33 -15.67 -20.64
C LEU A 81 16.60 -15.31 -22.11
N ASN A 82 17.00 -16.27 -22.96
CA ASN A 82 17.35 -16.08 -24.37
C ASN A 82 18.15 -14.79 -24.61
N LEU A 83 19.16 -14.53 -23.77
CA LEU A 83 20.01 -13.35 -23.86
C LEU A 83 21.19 -13.66 -24.78
N THR A 84 21.50 -12.73 -25.68
CA THR A 84 22.73 -12.74 -26.47
C THR A 84 23.68 -11.70 -25.86
N PRO A 85 24.84 -12.08 -25.30
CA PRO A 85 25.79 -11.12 -24.77
C PRO A 85 26.28 -10.21 -25.89
N VAL A 86 26.20 -8.90 -25.68
CA VAL A 86 26.93 -7.92 -26.49
C VAL A 86 28.22 -7.60 -25.75
N GLY A 87 29.34 -8.02 -26.34
CA GLY A 87 30.68 -7.59 -25.96
C GLY A 87 31.03 -6.26 -26.60
#